data_AF-A0A939XNY0-F1
#
_entry.id   AF-A0A939XNY0-F1
#
_cell.length_a   1.000
_cell.length_b   1.000
_cell.length_c   1.000
_cell.angle_alpha   90.00
_cell.angle_beta   90.00
_cell.angle_gamma   90.00
#
_symmetry.space_group_name_H-M   'P 1'
#
loop_
_entity.id
_entity.type
_entity.pdbx_description
1 polymer ?
#
loop_
_entity_poly.entity_id
_entity_poly.type
_entity_poly.pdbx_seq_one_letter_code
_entity_poly.pdbx_strand_id
1 'polypeptide(L)'
;INPNYQVLPNLHFGDFFRNLHPKGAPLWPLMFVTIACGAISGFHATQSPMMARCMKSEGQARRIFYGSMIAEGLIALVWVTIGLSFYGGDPQTLMQAGPPAVVVAKTSEALLGGVVGGVLVFLGVVILPISTGDTAFRMGRLILADVLHVKQSNIQKRILLAIPLFICGIFFTVNDFSAIWMAFGWANQTFSCLTLWACAVWLKRRNKLHWIVSLPAFFMTTVCASYLFCYEKFPFGWPQWISLLLGLAVAGLCAGIFWKRGGIMPEGDEREF
;
A
#
# COMPACT_ATOMS: atom_id res chain seq x y z
N ILE A 1 20.81 -23.47 -13.42
CA ILE A 1 21.17 -22.06 -13.11
C ILE A 1 22.06 -21.61 -14.26
N ASN A 2 21.71 -20.53 -14.96
CA ASN A 2 22.53 -20.00 -16.04
C ASN A 2 23.85 -19.49 -15.41
N PRO A 3 25.03 -20.06 -15.76
CA PRO A 3 26.31 -19.71 -15.11
C PRO A 3 26.71 -18.23 -15.29
N ASN A 4 26.05 -17.51 -16.21
CA ASN A 4 26.30 -16.09 -16.46
C ASN A 4 25.57 -15.15 -15.50
N TYR A 5 24.67 -15.66 -14.64
CA TYR A 5 23.92 -14.83 -13.69
C TYR A 5 24.19 -15.26 -12.26
N GLN A 6 24.78 -14.36 -11.49
CA GLN A 6 24.93 -14.49 -10.05
C GLN A 6 23.68 -13.94 -9.35
N VAL A 7 23.25 -14.59 -8.27
CA VAL A 7 22.13 -14.11 -7.45
C VAL A 7 22.67 -13.08 -6.48
N LEU A 8 22.10 -11.87 -6.51
CA LEU A 8 22.48 -10.74 -5.65
C LEU A 8 24.00 -10.48 -5.62
N PRO A 9 24.67 -10.32 -6.79
CA PRO A 9 26.10 -10.05 -6.82
C PRO A 9 26.39 -8.72 -6.11
N ASN A 10 27.54 -8.59 -5.45
CA ASN A 10 27.96 -7.38 -4.73
C ASN A 10 27.06 -6.94 -3.56
N LEU A 11 26.09 -7.77 -3.15
CA LEU A 11 25.31 -7.56 -1.93
C LEU A 11 25.79 -8.52 -0.84
N HIS A 12 26.23 -7.97 0.28
CA HIS A 12 26.64 -8.74 1.44
C HIS A 12 25.56 -8.70 2.52
N PHE A 13 25.60 -9.67 3.45
CA PHE A 13 24.66 -9.73 4.56
C PHE A 13 24.63 -8.43 5.41
N GLY A 14 25.78 -7.75 5.52
CA GLY A 14 25.87 -6.47 6.25
C GLY A 14 25.14 -5.31 5.57
N ASP A 15 24.92 -5.38 4.25
CA ASP A 15 24.30 -4.30 3.50
C ASP A 15 22.78 -4.24 3.71
N PHE A 16 22.16 -5.33 4.17
CA PHE A 16 20.74 -5.36 4.58
C PHE A 16 20.43 -4.43 5.76
N PHE A 17 21.44 -4.07 6.55
CA PHE A 17 21.31 -3.18 7.70
C PHE A 17 21.79 -1.75 7.41
N ARG A 18 22.14 -1.45 6.14
CA ARG A 18 22.62 -0.15 5.70
C ARG A 18 21.61 0.53 4.80
N ASN A 19 21.63 1.86 4.80
CA ASN A 19 20.87 2.62 3.81
C ASN A 19 21.64 2.69 2.50
N LEU A 20 21.19 1.90 1.51
CA LEU A 20 21.77 1.85 0.17
C LEU A 20 21.06 2.79 -0.82
N HIS A 21 20.18 3.69 -0.35
CA HIS A 21 19.46 4.58 -1.25
C HIS A 21 20.43 5.50 -2.00
N PRO A 22 20.43 5.51 -3.36
CA PRO A 22 21.45 6.23 -4.15
C PRO A 22 21.60 7.72 -3.83
N LYS A 23 20.49 8.37 -3.46
CA LYS A 23 20.43 9.79 -3.09
C LYS A 23 20.48 10.05 -1.58
N GLY A 24 20.76 9.04 -0.76
CA GLY A 24 20.79 9.17 0.69
C GLY A 24 19.45 9.49 1.36
N ALA A 25 18.32 9.26 0.67
CA ALA A 25 17.01 9.49 1.24
C ALA A 25 16.81 8.61 2.49
N PRO A 26 16.16 9.12 3.54
CA PRO A 26 16.04 8.39 4.80
C PRO A 26 15.15 7.15 4.60
N LEU A 27 15.57 5.98 5.11
CA LEU A 27 14.78 4.75 5.01
C LEU A 27 13.44 4.87 5.74
N TRP A 28 13.45 5.42 6.95
CA TRP A 28 12.23 5.70 7.70
C TRP A 28 11.90 7.20 7.58
N PRO A 29 10.63 7.63 7.45
CA PRO A 29 9.43 6.82 7.24
C PRO A 29 9.23 6.39 5.77
N LEU A 30 10.10 6.85 4.86
CA LEU A 30 9.93 6.76 3.41
C LEU A 30 9.62 5.34 2.91
N MET A 31 10.37 4.34 3.37
CA MET A 31 10.24 2.92 2.97
C MET A 31 8.83 2.37 3.23
N PHE A 32 8.23 2.70 4.38
CA PHE A 32 6.90 2.23 4.73
C PHE A 32 5.81 2.88 3.85
N VAL A 33 6.09 4.07 3.32
CA VAL A 33 5.19 4.80 2.44
C VAL A 33 5.36 4.39 0.98
N THR A 34 6.61 4.21 0.53
CA THR A 34 6.93 3.85 -0.86
C THR A 34 6.59 2.40 -1.17
N ILE A 35 6.87 1.48 -0.24
CA ILE A 35 6.51 0.06 -0.35
C ILE A 35 5.09 -0.12 0.22
N ALA A 36 4.14 0.64 -0.33
CA ALA A 36 2.84 0.87 0.29
C ALA A 36 2.10 -0.44 0.61
N CYS A 37 1.67 -1.18 -0.41
CA CYS A 37 0.94 -2.43 -0.23
C CYS A 37 1.79 -3.55 0.39
N GLY A 38 3.13 -3.47 0.32
CA GLY A 38 4.03 -4.45 0.92
C GLY A 38 4.29 -4.24 2.42
N ALA A 39 4.25 -3.00 2.90
CA ALA A 39 4.36 -2.69 4.33
C ALA A 39 3.04 -3.01 5.06
N ILE A 40 1.94 -2.40 4.58
CA ILE A 40 0.56 -2.73 4.95
C ILE A 40 -0.39 -2.00 3.99
N SER A 41 -1.47 -2.67 3.56
CA SER A 41 -2.37 -2.08 2.57
C SER A 41 -3.69 -1.58 3.16
N GLY A 42 -3.89 -0.26 3.12
CA GLY A 42 -5.19 0.35 3.38
C GLY A 42 -6.17 0.19 2.22
N PHE A 43 -5.67 0.13 0.98
CA PHE A 43 -6.52 -0.08 -0.20
C PHE A 43 -7.24 -1.42 -0.16
N HIS A 44 -6.56 -2.51 0.21
CA HIS A 44 -7.18 -3.82 0.40
C HIS A 44 -8.28 -3.80 1.47
N ALA A 45 -8.14 -2.99 2.53
CA ALA A 45 -9.19 -2.81 3.53
C ALA A 45 -10.47 -2.21 2.92
N THR A 46 -10.34 -1.25 1.99
CA THR A 46 -11.51 -0.67 1.31
C THR A 46 -12.24 -1.68 0.42
N GLN A 47 -11.52 -2.65 -0.15
CA GLN A 47 -12.08 -3.67 -1.04
C GLN A 47 -12.64 -4.89 -0.29
N SER A 48 -12.20 -5.11 0.95
CA SER A 48 -12.56 -6.28 1.77
C SER A 48 -14.08 -6.52 1.89
N PRO A 49 -14.95 -5.49 2.01
CA PRO A 49 -16.41 -5.69 2.04
C PRO A 49 -16.99 -6.31 0.77
N MET A 50 -16.43 -6.00 -0.41
CA MET A 50 -16.89 -6.63 -1.66
C MET A 50 -16.53 -8.12 -1.66
N MET A 51 -15.32 -8.45 -1.23
CA MET A 51 -14.86 -9.84 -1.16
C MET A 51 -15.64 -10.63 -0.10
N ALA A 52 -15.89 -10.03 1.07
CA ALA A 52 -16.65 -10.65 2.15
C ALA A 52 -18.07 -11.07 1.72
N ARG A 53 -18.73 -10.29 0.85
CA ARG A 53 -20.07 -10.62 0.31
C ARG A 53 -20.08 -11.80 -0.67
N CYS A 54 -18.92 -12.16 -1.22
CA CYS A 54 -18.76 -13.31 -2.12
C CYS A 54 -18.28 -14.57 -1.39
N MET A 55 -17.98 -14.48 -0.10
CA MET A 55 -17.54 -15.61 0.71
C MET A 55 -18.73 -16.42 1.20
N LYS A 56 -18.59 -17.75 1.19
CA LYS A 56 -19.63 -18.67 1.67
C LYS A 56 -19.56 -18.90 3.18
N SER A 57 -18.39 -18.72 3.77
CA SER A 57 -18.18 -18.86 5.22
C SER A 57 -16.96 -18.06 5.68
N GLU A 58 -16.96 -17.67 6.96
CA GLU A 58 -15.83 -16.97 7.59
C GLU A 58 -14.55 -17.81 7.60
N GLY A 59 -14.65 -19.14 7.62
CA GLY A 59 -13.49 -20.04 7.52
C GLY A 59 -12.66 -19.83 6.25
N GLN A 60 -13.25 -19.26 5.19
CA GLN A 60 -12.53 -18.91 3.96
C GLN A 60 -11.68 -17.64 4.10
N ALA A 61 -11.95 -16.79 5.10
CA ALA A 61 -11.31 -15.48 5.29
C ALA A 61 -9.79 -15.60 5.36
N ARG A 62 -9.27 -16.57 6.12
CA ARG A 62 -7.82 -16.77 6.28
C ARG A 62 -7.16 -17.07 4.93
N ARG A 63 -7.75 -17.94 4.11
CA ARG A 63 -7.17 -18.27 2.81
C ARG A 63 -7.26 -17.11 1.83
N ILE A 64 -8.39 -16.40 1.81
CA ILE A 64 -8.65 -15.31 0.86
C ILE A 64 -7.83 -14.05 1.18
N PHE A 65 -7.84 -13.60 2.44
CA PHE A 65 -7.17 -12.36 2.83
C PHE A 65 -5.70 -12.58 3.21
N TYR A 66 -5.41 -13.52 4.11
CA TYR A 66 -4.02 -13.75 4.54
C TYR A 66 -3.23 -14.50 3.46
N GLY A 67 -3.85 -15.48 2.80
CA GLY A 67 -3.19 -16.24 1.73
C GLY A 67 -2.81 -15.40 0.52
N SER A 68 -3.64 -14.43 0.11
CA SER A 68 -3.30 -13.52 -0.99
C SER A 68 -2.11 -12.62 -0.65
N MET A 69 -2.06 -12.07 0.57
CA MET A 69 -0.96 -11.23 1.02
C MET A 69 0.38 -11.97 1.04
N ILE A 70 0.39 -13.25 1.46
CA ILE A 70 1.60 -14.07 1.38
C ILE A 70 2.02 -14.29 -0.08
N ALA A 71 1.08 -14.57 -0.99
CA ALA A 71 1.39 -14.75 -2.40
C ALA A 71 1.96 -13.47 -3.04
N GLU A 72 1.37 -12.30 -2.74
CA GLU A 72 1.90 -11.00 -3.19
C GLU A 72 3.30 -10.73 -2.64
N GLY A 73 3.54 -11.03 -1.36
CA GLY A 73 4.85 -10.90 -0.73
C GLY A 73 5.91 -11.78 -1.41
N LEU A 74 5.58 -13.03 -1.71
CA LEU A 74 6.48 -13.94 -2.44
C LEU A 74 6.81 -13.40 -3.84
N ILE A 75 5.81 -12.92 -4.58
CA ILE A 75 6.00 -12.34 -5.90
C ILE A 75 6.90 -11.09 -5.81
N ALA A 76 6.70 -10.23 -4.81
CA ALA A 76 7.52 -9.04 -4.59
C ALA A 76 8.99 -9.40 -4.31
N LEU A 77 9.24 -10.41 -3.45
CA LEU A 77 10.60 -10.89 -3.15
C LEU A 77 11.30 -11.44 -4.39
N VAL A 78 10.58 -12.17 -5.25
CA VAL A 78 11.11 -12.66 -6.53
C VAL A 78 11.52 -11.49 -7.42
N TRP A 79 10.66 -10.48 -7.58
CA TRP A 79 10.97 -9.32 -8.42
C TRP A 79 12.14 -8.48 -7.92
N VAL A 80 12.22 -8.23 -6.61
CA VAL A 80 13.35 -7.52 -6.01
C VAL A 80 14.64 -8.30 -6.21
N THR A 81 14.62 -9.62 -5.99
CA THR A 81 15.79 -10.48 -6.17
C THR A 81 16.26 -10.48 -7.63
N ILE A 82 15.32 -10.60 -8.57
CA ILE A 82 15.61 -10.59 -10.01
C ILE A 82 16.17 -9.23 -10.44
N GLY A 83 15.55 -8.12 -10.02
CA GLY A 83 16.03 -6.78 -10.34
C GLY A 83 17.45 -6.53 -9.82
N LEU A 84 17.70 -6.84 -8.54
CA LEU A 84 19.05 -6.69 -7.98
C LEU A 84 20.06 -7.63 -8.66
N SER A 85 19.70 -8.87 -8.97
CA SER A 85 20.61 -9.82 -9.62
C SER A 85 20.95 -9.44 -11.06
N PHE A 86 19.97 -8.96 -11.82
CA PHE A 86 20.14 -8.58 -13.23
C PHE A 86 20.95 -7.29 -13.39
N TYR A 87 20.81 -6.35 -12.45
CA TYR A 87 21.52 -5.06 -12.48
C TYR A 87 22.77 -5.04 -11.57
N GLY A 88 23.42 -6.19 -11.38
CA GLY A 88 24.74 -6.27 -10.73
C GLY A 88 24.74 -5.94 -9.23
N GLY A 89 23.59 -5.94 -8.59
CA GLY A 89 23.38 -5.60 -7.18
C GLY A 89 23.63 -4.14 -6.82
N ASP A 90 23.84 -3.27 -7.82
CA ASP A 90 24.07 -1.85 -7.64
C ASP A 90 22.73 -1.06 -7.71
N PRO A 91 22.29 -0.44 -6.60
CA PRO A 91 21.07 0.36 -6.58
C PRO A 91 21.10 1.56 -7.55
N GLN A 92 22.28 2.11 -7.84
CA GLN A 92 22.43 3.24 -8.77
C GLN A 92 22.11 2.79 -10.20
N THR A 93 22.70 1.67 -10.63
CA THR A 93 22.43 1.05 -11.93
C THR A 93 20.95 0.68 -12.06
N LEU A 94 20.33 0.10 -11.02
CA LEU A 94 18.91 -0.22 -11.02
C LEU A 94 18.02 1.04 -11.18
N MET A 95 18.36 2.13 -10.49
CA MET A 95 17.61 3.39 -10.58
C MET A 95 17.74 4.05 -11.96
N GLN A 96 18.88 3.88 -12.65
CA GLN A 96 19.10 4.39 -14.01
C GLN A 96 18.44 3.54 -15.10
N ALA A 97 18.13 2.27 -14.82
CA ALA A 97 17.52 1.36 -15.79
C ALA A 97 16.11 1.77 -16.26
N GLY A 98 15.43 2.56 -15.43
CA GLY A 98 14.12 3.17 -15.70
C GLY A 98 13.10 2.92 -14.58
N PRO A 99 11.83 3.27 -14.82
CA PRO A 99 10.73 2.96 -13.90
C PRO A 99 10.61 1.46 -13.59
N PRO A 100 10.05 1.05 -12.44
CA PRO A 100 9.94 -0.37 -12.05
C PRO A 100 9.32 -1.27 -13.13
N ALA A 101 8.30 -0.79 -13.85
CA ALA A 101 7.68 -1.52 -14.95
C ALA A 101 8.66 -1.83 -16.10
N VAL A 102 9.56 -0.89 -16.42
CA VAL A 102 10.58 -1.04 -17.47
C VAL A 102 11.66 -2.01 -17.04
N VAL A 103 12.09 -1.92 -15.77
CA VAL A 103 13.06 -2.86 -15.17
C VAL A 103 12.53 -4.29 -15.29
N VAL A 104 11.29 -4.51 -14.86
CA VAL A 104 10.63 -5.83 -14.95
C VAL A 104 10.54 -6.31 -16.40
N ALA A 105 10.13 -5.45 -17.32
CA ALA A 105 10.00 -5.79 -18.73
C ALA A 105 11.34 -6.25 -19.34
N LYS A 106 12.38 -5.43 -19.19
CA LYS A 106 13.72 -5.72 -19.73
C LYS A 106 14.31 -7.00 -19.14
N THR A 107 14.19 -7.18 -17.84
CA THR A 107 14.73 -8.38 -17.20
C THR A 107 13.99 -9.65 -17.61
N SER A 108 12.67 -9.58 -17.77
CA SER A 108 11.89 -10.72 -18.25
C SER A 108 12.23 -11.09 -19.70
N GLU A 109 12.31 -10.10 -20.60
CA GLU A 109 12.71 -10.31 -22.00
C GLU A 109 14.11 -10.92 -22.11
N ALA A 110 15.06 -10.45 -21.30
CA ALA A 110 16.43 -10.93 -21.30
C ALA A 110 16.60 -12.35 -20.72
N LEU A 111 15.83 -12.71 -19.69
CA LEU A 111 15.95 -14.01 -19.01
C LEU A 111 15.09 -15.12 -19.63
N LEU A 112 13.91 -14.79 -20.14
CA LEU A 112 12.93 -15.76 -20.64
C LEU A 112 12.81 -15.75 -22.18
N GLY A 113 13.51 -14.85 -22.85
CA GLY A 113 13.45 -14.64 -24.30
C GLY A 113 12.29 -13.73 -24.71
N GLY A 114 12.45 -13.01 -25.82
CA GLY A 114 11.57 -11.89 -26.18
C GLY A 114 10.08 -12.23 -26.28
N VAL A 115 9.71 -13.41 -26.81
CA VAL A 115 8.29 -13.79 -26.95
C VAL A 115 7.68 -14.23 -25.62
N VAL A 116 8.32 -15.18 -24.92
CA VAL A 116 7.79 -15.72 -23.65
C VAL A 116 7.87 -14.69 -22.54
N GLY A 117 9.01 -14.01 -22.40
CA GLY A 117 9.22 -12.94 -21.44
C GLY A 117 8.29 -11.75 -21.69
N GLY A 118 8.09 -11.36 -22.96
CA GLY A 118 7.18 -10.28 -23.34
C GLY A 118 5.72 -10.59 -23.01
N VAL A 119 5.25 -11.81 -23.30
CA VAL A 119 3.87 -12.24 -22.94
C VAL A 119 3.67 -12.22 -21.43
N LEU A 120 4.62 -12.75 -20.65
CA LEU A 120 4.50 -12.77 -19.19
C LEU A 120 4.50 -11.36 -18.58
N VAL A 121 5.31 -10.45 -19.11
CA VAL A 121 5.31 -9.03 -18.72
C VAL A 121 3.99 -8.38 -19.06
N PHE A 122 3.44 -8.63 -20.25
CA PHE A 122 2.14 -8.08 -20.61
C PHE A 122 1.04 -8.55 -19.66
N LEU A 123 0.99 -9.85 -19.35
CA LEU A 123 0.03 -10.40 -18.40
C LEU A 123 0.20 -9.82 -16.99
N GLY A 124 1.44 -9.73 -16.49
CA GLY A 124 1.72 -9.31 -15.10
C GLY A 124 1.77 -7.80 -14.88
N VAL A 125 2.39 -7.05 -15.79
CA VAL A 125 2.67 -5.61 -15.65
C VAL A 125 1.59 -4.75 -16.30
N VAL A 126 0.89 -5.26 -17.33
CA VAL A 126 -0.15 -4.48 -18.03
C VAL A 126 -1.54 -4.90 -17.58
N ILE A 127 -1.88 -6.19 -17.64
CA ILE A 127 -3.25 -6.64 -17.35
C ILE A 127 -3.59 -6.54 -15.86
N LEU A 128 -2.67 -6.91 -14.95
CA LEU A 128 -2.95 -6.85 -13.51
C LEU A 128 -3.30 -5.42 -13.06
N PRO A 129 -2.50 -4.37 -13.36
CA PRO A 129 -2.87 -3.01 -12.99
C PRO A 129 -4.16 -2.51 -13.64
N ILE A 130 -4.53 -2.97 -14.84
CA ILE A 130 -5.82 -2.65 -15.46
C ILE A 130 -6.97 -3.21 -14.61
N SER A 131 -6.89 -4.48 -14.20
CA SER A 131 -7.95 -5.11 -13.39
C SER A 131 -8.05 -4.52 -11.97
N THR A 132 -6.91 -4.24 -11.33
CA THR A 132 -6.88 -3.50 -10.05
C THR A 132 -7.41 -2.07 -10.21
N GLY A 133 -7.06 -1.41 -11.31
CA GLY A 133 -7.52 -0.07 -11.66
C GLY A 133 -9.04 0.00 -11.86
N ASP A 134 -9.62 -0.93 -12.60
CA ASP A 134 -11.10 -1.03 -12.74
C ASP A 134 -11.76 -1.19 -11.37
N THR A 135 -11.21 -2.07 -10.53
CA THR A 135 -11.69 -2.26 -9.16
C THR A 135 -11.58 -0.97 -8.34
N ALA A 136 -10.51 -0.20 -8.50
CA ALA A 136 -10.30 1.09 -7.82
C ALA A 136 -11.32 2.14 -8.26
N PHE A 137 -11.54 2.32 -9.57
CA PHE A 137 -12.52 3.27 -10.11
C PHE A 137 -13.95 2.87 -9.72
N ARG A 138 -14.25 1.56 -9.74
CA ARG A 138 -15.53 1.05 -9.27
C ARG A 138 -15.75 1.38 -7.80
N MET A 139 -14.75 1.14 -6.94
CA MET A 139 -14.83 1.46 -5.52
C MET A 139 -14.94 2.96 -5.26
N GLY A 140 -14.13 3.77 -5.92
CA GLY A 140 -14.20 5.24 -5.83
C GLY A 140 -15.58 5.77 -6.19
N ARG A 141 -16.20 5.23 -7.26
CA ARG A 141 -17.58 5.56 -7.64
C ARG A 141 -18.59 5.18 -6.56
N LEU A 142 -18.45 4.01 -5.94
CA LEU A 142 -19.37 3.57 -4.87
C LEU A 142 -19.22 4.45 -3.63
N ILE A 143 -18.00 4.79 -3.23
CA ILE A 143 -17.73 5.72 -2.13
C ILE A 143 -18.36 7.09 -2.43
N LEU A 144 -18.16 7.63 -3.63
CA LEU A 144 -18.74 8.91 -4.04
C LEU A 144 -20.28 8.85 -4.06
N ALA A 145 -20.84 7.73 -4.51
CA ALA A 145 -22.28 7.51 -4.51
C ALA A 145 -22.87 7.48 -3.09
N ASP A 146 -22.17 6.87 -2.14
CA ASP A 146 -22.59 6.81 -0.74
C ASP A 146 -22.51 8.19 -0.08
N VAL A 147 -21.42 8.93 -0.31
CA VAL A 147 -21.22 10.30 0.21
C VAL A 147 -22.24 11.29 -0.35
N LEU A 148 -22.54 11.20 -1.65
CA LEU A 148 -23.52 12.08 -2.31
C LEU A 148 -24.96 11.54 -2.23
N HIS A 149 -25.17 10.40 -1.57
CA HIS A 149 -26.46 9.70 -1.49
C HIS A 149 -27.13 9.43 -2.87
N VAL A 150 -26.32 9.16 -3.90
CA VAL A 150 -26.79 8.90 -5.27
C VAL A 150 -26.96 7.40 -5.51
N LYS A 151 -28.20 6.93 -5.58
CA LYS A 151 -28.52 5.52 -5.90
C LYS A 151 -27.91 5.08 -7.25
N GLN A 152 -27.19 3.95 -7.24
CA GLN A 152 -26.48 3.40 -8.39
C GLN A 152 -27.30 2.38 -9.21
N SER A 153 -28.63 2.42 -9.15
CA SER A 153 -29.50 1.50 -9.89
C SER A 153 -29.55 1.81 -11.40
N ASN A 154 -29.60 3.09 -11.76
CA ASN A 154 -29.68 3.55 -13.15
C ASN A 154 -28.28 3.81 -13.73
N ILE A 155 -28.01 3.30 -14.95
CA ILE A 155 -26.75 3.49 -15.68
C ILE A 155 -26.36 4.96 -15.87
N GLN A 156 -27.32 5.86 -16.08
CA GLN A 156 -27.05 7.29 -16.25
C GLN A 156 -26.41 7.89 -15.00
N LYS A 157 -26.90 7.51 -13.81
CA LYS A 157 -26.34 7.96 -12.52
C LYS A 157 -24.96 7.36 -12.26
N ARG A 158 -24.67 6.17 -12.81
CA ARG A 158 -23.33 5.57 -12.75
C ARG A 158 -22.35 6.35 -13.61
N ILE A 159 -22.75 6.68 -14.84
CA ILE A 159 -21.92 7.44 -15.79
C ILE A 159 -21.66 8.86 -15.25
N LEU A 160 -22.68 9.51 -14.67
CA LEU A 160 -22.57 10.83 -14.05
C LEU A 160 -21.47 10.91 -12.99
N LEU A 161 -21.27 9.85 -12.21
CA LEU A 161 -20.20 9.79 -11.21
C LEU A 161 -18.88 9.24 -11.79
N ALA A 162 -18.96 8.31 -12.74
CA ALA A 162 -17.79 7.69 -13.34
C ALA A 162 -16.99 8.66 -14.21
N ILE A 163 -17.64 9.44 -15.08
CA ILE A 163 -16.94 10.34 -16.01
C ILE A 163 -16.08 11.36 -15.26
N PRO A 164 -16.60 12.13 -14.28
CA PRO A 164 -15.77 13.06 -13.51
C PRO A 164 -14.62 12.36 -12.80
N LEU A 165 -14.86 11.19 -12.20
CA LEU A 165 -13.82 10.41 -11.53
C LEU A 165 -12.70 10.00 -12.51
N PHE A 166 -13.07 9.53 -13.71
CA PHE A 166 -12.12 9.20 -14.78
C PHE A 166 -11.34 10.42 -15.27
N ILE A 167 -12.00 11.56 -15.47
CA ILE A 167 -11.34 12.82 -15.87
C ILE A 167 -10.33 13.23 -14.80
N CYS A 168 -10.68 13.17 -13.52
CA CYS A 168 -9.74 13.42 -12.43
C CYS A 168 -8.58 12.43 -12.47
N GLY A 169 -8.84 11.14 -12.70
CA GLY A 169 -7.80 10.13 -12.84
C GLY A 169 -6.81 10.44 -13.98
N ILE A 170 -7.32 10.80 -15.16
CA ILE A 170 -6.49 11.20 -16.30
C ILE A 170 -5.68 12.45 -15.95
N PHE A 171 -6.33 13.47 -15.38
CA PHE A 171 -5.68 14.69 -14.94
C PHE A 171 -4.52 14.39 -13.99
N PHE A 172 -4.69 13.55 -12.99
CA PHE A 172 -3.58 13.15 -12.13
C PHE A 172 -2.51 12.40 -12.94
N THR A 173 -2.88 11.43 -13.76
CA THR A 173 -1.88 10.59 -14.46
C THR A 173 -0.95 11.36 -15.41
N VAL A 174 -1.40 12.50 -15.97
CA VAL A 174 -0.56 13.36 -16.83
C VAL A 174 0.37 14.32 -16.05
N ASN A 175 0.22 14.44 -14.74
CA ASN A 175 1.09 15.22 -13.86
C ASN A 175 2.31 14.39 -13.40
N ASP A 176 3.13 14.95 -12.51
CA ASP A 176 4.29 14.26 -11.93
C ASP A 176 3.89 12.95 -11.24
N PHE A 177 4.06 11.84 -11.96
CA PHE A 177 3.74 10.49 -11.46
C PHE A 177 4.52 10.15 -10.19
N SER A 178 5.72 10.70 -10.01
CA SER A 178 6.52 10.46 -8.80
C SER A 178 5.84 11.10 -7.59
N ALA A 179 5.37 12.35 -7.73
CA ALA A 179 4.63 13.02 -6.66
C ALA A 179 3.31 12.29 -6.34
N ILE A 180 2.62 11.80 -7.37
CA ILE A 180 1.35 11.06 -7.20
C ILE A 180 1.58 9.73 -6.51
N TRP A 181 2.60 8.98 -6.91
CA TRP A 181 2.95 7.70 -6.28
C TRP A 181 3.21 7.87 -4.77
N MET A 182 3.89 8.96 -4.44
CA MET A 182 4.26 9.31 -3.07
C MET A 182 3.04 9.77 -2.24
N ALA A 183 2.12 10.53 -2.84
CA ALA A 183 0.84 10.88 -2.23
C ALA A 183 -0.07 9.66 -2.07
N PHE A 184 -0.13 8.78 -3.08
CA PHE A 184 -0.84 7.51 -3.04
C PHE A 184 -0.33 6.63 -1.90
N GLY A 185 0.99 6.46 -1.79
CA GLY A 185 1.60 5.67 -0.72
C GLY A 185 1.16 6.17 0.65
N TRP A 186 1.21 7.48 0.87
CA TRP A 186 0.79 8.08 2.14
C TRP A 186 -0.70 7.93 2.40
N ALA A 187 -1.55 8.16 1.40
CA ALA A 187 -2.98 7.97 1.51
C ALA A 187 -3.33 6.50 1.85
N ASN A 188 -2.70 5.53 1.18
CA ASN A 188 -2.86 4.11 1.47
C ASN A 188 -2.46 3.78 2.92
N GLN A 189 -1.33 4.31 3.40
CA GLN A 189 -0.92 4.07 4.79
C GLN A 189 -1.84 4.74 5.81
N THR A 190 -2.37 5.91 5.49
CA THR A 190 -3.35 6.60 6.35
C THR A 190 -4.65 5.80 6.45
N PHE A 191 -5.16 5.26 5.34
CA PHE A 191 -6.31 4.34 5.37
C PHE A 191 -6.03 3.07 6.18
N SER A 192 -4.82 2.54 6.08
CA SER A 192 -4.40 1.41 6.93
C SER A 192 -4.44 1.76 8.41
N CYS A 193 -3.92 2.94 8.80
CA CYS A 193 -3.97 3.41 10.19
C CYS A 193 -5.40 3.47 10.72
N LEU A 194 -6.32 4.06 9.96
CA LEU A 194 -7.74 4.15 10.34
C LEU A 194 -8.35 2.75 10.52
N THR A 195 -8.04 1.83 9.62
CA THR A 195 -8.53 0.44 9.68
C THR A 195 -7.98 -0.28 10.91
N LEU A 196 -6.68 -0.15 11.19
CA LEU A 196 -6.04 -0.76 12.36
C LEU A 196 -6.63 -0.22 13.67
N TRP A 197 -6.87 1.09 13.77
CA TRP A 197 -7.54 1.67 14.93
C TRP A 197 -8.98 1.20 15.07
N ALA A 198 -9.74 1.07 13.98
CA ALA A 198 -11.08 0.51 14.00
C ALA A 198 -11.09 -0.95 14.48
N CYS A 199 -10.17 -1.78 13.97
CA CYS A 199 -9.97 -3.16 14.44
C CYS A 199 -9.54 -3.21 15.91
N ALA A 200 -8.70 -2.27 16.37
CA ALA A 200 -8.28 -2.18 17.77
C ALA A 200 -9.46 -1.91 18.69
N VAL A 201 -10.34 -0.97 18.32
CA VAL A 201 -11.59 -0.69 19.03
C VAL A 201 -12.48 -1.92 19.07
N TRP A 202 -12.65 -2.60 17.92
CA TRP A 202 -13.45 -3.81 17.81
C TRP A 202 -12.96 -4.94 18.73
N LEU A 203 -11.64 -5.15 18.82
CA LEU A 203 -11.03 -6.15 19.71
C LEU A 203 -11.15 -5.76 21.19
N LYS A 204 -10.89 -4.48 21.51
CA LYS A 204 -10.96 -3.96 22.89
C LYS A 204 -12.38 -4.08 23.44
N ARG A 205 -13.40 -3.74 22.66
CA ARG A 205 -14.82 -3.90 23.04
C ARG A 205 -15.22 -5.36 23.30
N ARG A 206 -14.57 -6.32 22.63
CA ARG A 206 -14.80 -7.77 22.80
C ARG A 206 -13.91 -8.41 23.86
N ASN A 207 -13.16 -7.61 24.63
CA ASN A 207 -12.17 -8.10 25.59
C ASN A 207 -11.19 -9.13 24.98
N LYS A 208 -10.82 -8.92 23.71
CA LYS A 208 -9.80 -9.70 23.00
C LYS A 208 -8.48 -8.95 22.97
N LEU A 209 -7.40 -9.65 22.62
CA LEU A 209 -6.05 -9.10 22.57
C LEU A 209 -5.93 -8.00 21.50
N HIS A 210 -6.22 -6.75 21.85
CA HIS A 210 -6.17 -5.60 20.93
C HIS A 210 -4.74 -5.21 20.54
N TRP A 211 -3.73 -5.59 21.34
CA TRP A 211 -2.32 -5.24 21.13
C TRP A 211 -1.79 -5.66 19.76
N ILE A 212 -2.32 -6.76 19.20
CA ILE A 212 -1.95 -7.27 17.87
C ILE A 212 -2.19 -6.26 16.74
N VAL A 213 -3.14 -5.33 16.91
CA VAL A 213 -3.45 -4.27 15.93
C VAL A 213 -3.17 -2.87 16.46
N SER A 214 -3.27 -2.62 17.77
CA SER A 214 -3.03 -1.28 18.32
C SER A 214 -1.55 -0.88 18.30
N LEU A 215 -0.62 -1.84 18.43
CA LEU A 215 0.82 -1.57 18.26
C LEU A 215 1.15 -1.20 16.81
N PRO A 216 0.76 -2.01 15.79
CA PRO A 216 0.87 -1.57 14.40
C PRO A 216 0.17 -0.25 14.11
N ALA A 217 -1.00 0.01 14.69
CA ALA A 217 -1.74 1.25 14.49
C ALA A 217 -0.92 2.47 14.95
N PHE A 218 -0.34 2.40 16.15
CA PHE A 218 0.51 3.45 16.69
C PHE A 218 1.75 3.68 15.81
N PHE A 219 2.43 2.60 15.45
CA PHE A 219 3.62 2.67 14.60
C PHE A 219 3.31 3.31 13.24
N MET A 220 2.28 2.82 12.55
CA MET A 220 1.89 3.34 11.24
C MET A 220 1.38 4.78 11.32
N THR A 221 0.68 5.15 12.41
CA THR A 221 0.28 6.55 12.64
C THR A 221 1.51 7.45 12.74
N THR A 222 2.55 6.99 13.45
CA THR A 222 3.83 7.72 13.57
C THR A 222 4.50 7.86 12.19
N VAL A 223 4.54 6.79 11.39
CA VAL A 223 5.07 6.80 10.02
C VAL A 223 4.33 7.82 9.14
N CYS A 224 3.00 7.76 9.09
CA CYS A 224 2.17 8.62 8.25
C CYS A 224 2.31 10.10 8.62
N ALA A 225 2.27 10.40 9.92
CA ALA A 225 2.40 11.77 10.41
C ALA A 225 3.82 12.30 10.17
N SER A 226 4.86 11.52 10.49
CA SER A 226 6.25 11.94 10.26
C SER A 226 6.54 12.17 8.78
N TYR A 227 6.01 11.31 7.90
CA TYR A 227 6.17 11.46 6.46
C TYR A 227 5.52 12.74 5.93
N LEU A 228 4.33 13.08 6.44
CA LEU A 228 3.64 14.33 6.08
C LEU A 228 4.49 15.56 6.39
N PHE A 229 5.19 15.56 7.53
CA PHE A 229 6.01 16.69 7.96
C PHE A 229 7.41 16.73 7.33
N CYS A 230 8.03 15.56 7.07
CA CYS A 230 9.42 15.52 6.58
C CYS A 230 9.55 15.57 5.05
N TYR A 231 8.54 15.13 4.31
CA TYR A 231 8.68 14.95 2.87
C TYR A 231 8.68 16.30 2.14
N GLU A 232 9.71 16.55 1.33
CA GLU A 232 9.99 17.85 0.71
C GLU A 232 8.91 18.33 -0.28
N LYS A 233 8.11 17.41 -0.84
CA LYS A 233 6.99 17.79 -1.72
C LYS A 233 5.73 18.17 -0.96
N PHE A 234 5.67 17.94 0.35
CA PHE A 234 4.65 18.48 1.23
C PHE A 234 5.08 19.85 1.75
N PRO A 235 4.13 20.73 2.14
CA PRO A 235 4.41 22.13 2.44
C PRO A 235 5.34 22.37 3.65
N PHE A 236 5.67 21.35 4.44
CA PHE A 236 6.44 21.50 5.67
C PHE A 236 7.95 21.34 5.45
N GLY A 237 8.40 20.22 4.87
CA GLY A 237 9.83 19.95 4.64
C GLY A 237 10.69 19.98 5.91
N TRP A 238 10.14 19.56 7.05
CA TRP A 238 10.80 19.70 8.35
C TRP A 238 11.89 18.66 8.60
N PRO A 239 12.92 19.01 9.40
CA PRO A 239 13.96 18.08 9.82
C PRO A 239 13.36 16.79 10.40
N GLN A 240 13.99 15.68 10.05
CA GLN A 240 13.50 14.34 10.37
C GLN A 240 13.17 14.12 11.85
N TRP A 241 13.98 14.66 12.75
CA TRP A 241 13.77 14.51 14.19
C TRP A 241 12.53 15.28 14.69
N ILE A 242 12.24 16.46 14.14
CA ILE A 242 11.04 17.24 14.47
C ILE A 242 9.81 16.48 13.97
N SER A 243 9.87 16.01 12.73
CA SER A 243 8.81 15.23 12.10
C SER A 243 8.49 13.95 12.89
N LEU A 244 9.52 13.25 13.40
CA LEU A 244 9.35 12.10 14.28
C LEU A 244 8.66 12.46 15.61
N LEU A 245 9.09 13.53 16.28
CA LEU A 245 8.48 13.95 17.56
C LEU A 245 7.00 14.29 17.38
N LEU A 246 6.65 14.99 16.31
CA LEU A 246 5.26 15.30 15.97
C LEU A 246 4.49 14.06 15.58
N GLY A 247 5.10 13.14 14.83
CA GLY A 247 4.49 11.86 14.50
C GLY A 247 4.14 11.06 15.76
N LEU A 248 5.05 11.02 16.73
CA LEU A 248 4.82 10.38 18.03
C LEU A 248 3.73 11.10 18.84
N ALA A 249 3.68 12.43 18.79
CA ALA A 249 2.63 13.21 19.44
C ALA A 249 1.25 12.90 18.85
N VAL A 250 1.13 12.83 17.52
CA VAL A 250 -0.12 12.45 16.83
C VAL A 250 -0.52 11.01 17.16
N ALA A 251 0.43 10.07 17.10
CA ALA A 251 0.17 8.68 17.46
C ALA A 251 -0.23 8.53 18.94
N GLY A 252 0.40 9.30 19.83
CA GLY A 252 0.06 9.38 21.25
C GLY A 252 -1.34 9.93 21.49
N LEU A 253 -1.75 10.96 20.74
CA LEU A 253 -3.11 11.49 20.79
C LEU A 253 -4.14 10.43 20.35
N CYS A 254 -3.91 9.75 19.22
CA CYS A 254 -4.77 8.66 18.76
C CYS A 254 -4.86 7.52 19.79
N ALA A 255 -3.72 7.12 20.37
CA ALA A 255 -3.68 6.11 21.42
C ALA A 255 -4.42 6.54 22.69
N GLY A 256 -4.29 7.81 23.10
CA GLY A 256 -5.03 8.38 24.23
C GLY A 256 -6.54 8.37 24.01
N ILE A 257 -6.99 8.73 22.80
CA ILE A 257 -8.41 8.65 22.40
C ILE A 257 -8.88 7.19 22.43
N PHE A 258 -8.12 6.26 21.85
CA PHE A 258 -8.41 4.84 21.89
C PHE A 258 -8.47 4.29 23.32
N TRP A 259 -7.58 4.76 24.21
CA TRP A 259 -7.59 4.31 25.60
C TRP A 259 -8.84 4.76 26.32
N LYS A 260 -9.19 6.05 26.18
CA LYS A 260 -10.33 6.69 26.83
C LYS A 260 -11.69 6.23 26.29
N ARG A 261 -11.80 6.04 24.97
CA ARG A 261 -13.09 5.79 24.29
C ARG A 261 -13.22 4.42 23.64
N GLY A 262 -12.11 3.76 23.31
CA GLY A 262 -12.15 2.53 22.53
C GLY A 262 -12.79 1.33 23.23
N GLY A 263 -12.95 1.36 24.56
CA GLY A 263 -13.68 0.34 25.31
C GLY A 263 -15.16 0.64 25.53
N ILE A 264 -15.62 1.85 25.21
CA ILE A 264 -17.02 2.27 25.44
C ILE A 264 -17.88 1.69 24.31
N MET A 265 -18.86 0.85 24.66
CA MET A 265 -19.90 0.37 23.75
C MET A 265 -20.87 1.53 23.44
N PRO A 266 -21.30 1.73 22.18
CA PRO A 266 -22.41 2.62 21.88
C PRO A 266 -23.70 2.07 22.52
N GLU A 267 -24.53 2.95 23.08
CA GLU A 267 -25.83 2.54 23.64
C GLU A 267 -26.67 1.81 22.59
N GLY A 268 -27.13 0.60 22.93
CA GLY A 268 -27.97 -0.24 22.06
C GLY A 268 -27.29 -1.45 21.42
N ASP A 269 -25.96 -1.50 21.38
CA ASP A 269 -25.18 -2.62 20.80
C ASP A 269 -24.91 -3.76 21.81
N GLU A 270 -25.32 -3.57 23.07
CA GLU A 270 -25.02 -4.46 24.20
C GLU A 270 -25.77 -5.81 24.17
N ARG A 271 -26.81 -5.94 23.34
CA ARG A 271 -27.68 -7.14 23.30
C ARG A 271 -27.46 -8.06 22.10
N GLU A 272 -26.72 -7.62 21.08
CA GLU A 272 -26.46 -8.43 19.87
C GLU A 272 -25.09 -9.13 19.87
N PHE A 273 -24.29 -9.00 20.95
CA PHE A 273 -22.94 -9.57 21.05
C PHE A 273 -22.62 -10.20 22.40
#